data_AF-A0A087U0V3-F1
#
_entry.id   AF-A0A087U0V3-F1
#
_cell.length_a   1.000
_cell.length_b   1.000
_cell.length_c   1.000
_cell.angle_alpha   90.00
_cell.angle_beta   90.00
_cell.angle_gamma   90.00
#
_symmetry.space_group_name_H-M   'P 1'
#
loop_
_entity.id
_entity.type
_entity.pdbx_description
1 polymer ?
#
loop_
_entity_poly.entity_id
_entity_poly.type
_entity_poly.pdbx_seq_one_letter_code
_entity_poly.pdbx_strand_id
1 'polypeptide(L)'
;MYSPFSKTPLSSVKGQRGRKSSPFLSPSLRSLTTSFSKSVLGQSFNESVFGNPQNALIECYGCPLPVLVTEAITVADRITDISVKLEPFGYASLVCGRQLLIWKYKQDVGEKSVVHCKELTLPPSDLAHKAELVHLFLTEDSKLPSALAVSPEGHVRYWPNINHEGSSVDATTDLQGQECYSLTSV
;
A
#
# COMPACT_ATOMS: atom_id res chain seq x y z
N MET A 1 -49.77 9.78 -27.91
CA MET A 1 -50.29 8.60 -27.19
C MET A 1 -49.82 8.68 -25.75
N TYR A 2 -50.71 9.09 -24.84
CA TYR A 2 -50.45 9.10 -23.39
C TYR A 2 -51.10 7.87 -22.77
N SER A 3 -50.39 7.15 -21.89
CA SER A 3 -50.96 6.13 -21.01
C SER A 3 -50.53 6.42 -19.56
N PRO A 4 -51.46 6.76 -18.66
CA PRO A 4 -51.21 7.13 -17.27
C PRO A 4 -51.43 5.97 -16.29
N PHE A 5 -50.92 6.16 -15.06
CA PHE A 5 -51.02 5.28 -13.90
C PHE A 5 -52.45 4.92 -13.46
N SER A 6 -52.65 3.68 -12.98
CA SER A 6 -53.12 3.32 -11.60
C SER A 6 -53.91 2.00 -11.55
N LYS A 7 -53.63 1.17 -10.51
CA LYS A 7 -54.56 0.57 -9.53
C LYS A 7 -53.87 -0.50 -8.66
N THR A 8 -53.70 -0.18 -7.38
CA THR A 8 -53.56 -1.08 -6.19
C THR A 8 -54.97 -1.61 -5.76
N PRO A 9 -55.24 -2.42 -4.69
CA PRO A 9 -54.41 -3.19 -3.72
C PRO A 9 -54.98 -4.61 -3.30
N LEU A 10 -54.40 -5.20 -2.23
CA LEU A 10 -54.92 -6.19 -1.24
C LEU A 10 -55.02 -7.70 -1.58
N SER A 11 -54.25 -8.56 -0.89
CA SER A 11 -54.67 -9.26 0.35
C SER A 11 -53.85 -10.52 0.67
N SER A 12 -53.75 -10.79 1.97
CA SER A 12 -53.07 -11.88 2.69
C SER A 12 -53.78 -13.24 2.55
N VAL A 13 -53.07 -14.37 2.71
CA VAL A 13 -53.42 -15.47 3.67
C VAL A 13 -52.47 -16.70 3.58
N LYS A 14 -51.85 -16.93 4.74
CA LYS A 14 -51.39 -18.14 5.47
C LYS A 14 -51.88 -19.55 5.03
N GLY A 15 -51.04 -20.57 5.21
CA GLY A 15 -51.45 -21.97 5.52
C GLY A 15 -50.72 -23.07 4.72
N GLN A 16 -49.63 -23.65 5.24
CA GLN A 16 -49.56 -24.96 5.92
C GLN A 16 -49.61 -26.25 5.05
N ARG A 17 -48.47 -26.96 5.08
CA ARG A 17 -48.22 -28.40 5.37
C ARG A 17 -48.87 -29.52 4.53
N GLY A 18 -48.01 -30.46 4.11
CA GLY A 18 -48.29 -31.90 4.05
C GLY A 18 -47.61 -32.63 2.88
N ARG A 19 -46.35 -33.08 3.00
CA ARG A 19 -45.89 -34.45 3.35
C ARG A 19 -46.28 -35.57 2.37
N LYS A 20 -45.25 -36.25 1.84
CA LYS A 20 -44.94 -37.72 1.93
C LYS A 20 -43.64 -37.98 1.14
N SER A 21 -42.48 -38.17 1.78
CA SER A 21 -41.90 -39.40 2.39
C SER A 21 -41.40 -40.41 1.33
N SER A 22 -40.09 -40.47 1.04
CA SER A 22 -39.04 -41.34 1.65
C SER A 22 -38.90 -42.68 0.87
N PRO A 23 -37.73 -43.37 0.78
CA PRO A 23 -36.94 -43.80 1.95
C PRO A 23 -35.40 -43.86 1.85
N PHE A 24 -34.77 -43.80 3.04
CA PHE A 24 -33.63 -44.55 3.59
C PHE A 24 -32.38 -44.80 2.72
N LEU A 25 -31.14 -44.57 3.21
CA LEU A 25 -30.50 -45.32 4.30
C LEU A 25 -29.31 -44.54 4.91
N SER A 26 -29.12 -44.68 6.23
CA SER A 26 -27.85 -44.54 6.96
C SER A 26 -27.66 -45.87 7.73
N PRO A 27 -26.45 -46.31 8.12
CA PRO A 27 -25.80 -45.73 9.30
C PRO A 27 -24.25 -45.83 9.44
N SER A 28 -23.75 -45.09 10.43
CA SER A 28 -22.68 -45.40 11.40
C SER A 28 -21.18 -45.24 11.07
N LEU A 29 -20.64 -44.17 11.69
CA LEU A 29 -19.35 -44.04 12.40
C LEU A 29 -18.36 -45.21 12.37
N ARG A 30 -17.14 -44.95 11.86
CA ARG A 30 -15.87 -45.32 12.50
C ARG A 30 -14.81 -44.22 12.29
N SER A 31 -14.18 -43.85 13.40
CA SER A 31 -12.99 -43.01 13.52
C SER A 31 -11.80 -43.65 12.80
N LEU A 32 -11.09 -42.88 11.97
CA LEU A 32 -9.64 -43.01 11.77
C LEU A 32 -9.03 -41.63 11.53
N THR A 33 -7.96 -41.39 12.27
CA THR A 33 -7.07 -40.24 12.22
C THR A 33 -6.30 -40.21 10.89
N THR A 34 -6.38 -39.12 10.15
CA THR A 34 -5.31 -38.72 9.22
C THR A 34 -5.27 -37.21 9.14
N SER A 35 -4.27 -36.66 9.80
CA SER A 35 -3.82 -35.28 9.72
C SER A 35 -3.58 -34.87 8.27
N PHE A 36 -4.29 -33.86 7.78
CA PHE A 36 -3.81 -33.06 6.66
C PHE A 36 -3.99 -31.59 6.96
N SER A 37 -2.83 -30.95 6.99
CA SER A 37 -2.55 -29.61 7.48
C SER A 37 -3.16 -28.53 6.59
N LYS A 38 -3.47 -27.42 7.26
CA LYS A 38 -3.88 -26.13 6.70
C LYS A 38 -2.99 -25.71 5.52
N SER A 39 -3.55 -25.46 4.34
CA SER A 39 -2.87 -24.69 3.29
C SER A 39 -3.07 -23.20 3.58
N VAL A 40 -2.28 -22.67 4.51
CA VAL A 40 -2.04 -21.23 4.60
C VAL A 40 -1.03 -20.91 3.51
N LEU A 41 -1.51 -20.38 2.38
CA LEU A 41 -0.64 -19.77 1.37
C LEU A 41 -0.28 -18.36 1.88
N GLY A 42 0.46 -18.32 2.98
CA GLY A 42 1.18 -17.16 3.47
C GLY A 42 2.65 -17.48 3.26
N GLN A 43 3.20 -17.06 2.11
CA GLN A 43 4.64 -17.08 1.92
C GLN A 43 5.24 -16.15 2.96
N SER A 44 5.81 -16.77 3.99
CA SER A 44 6.63 -16.12 5.00
C SER A 44 7.89 -15.61 4.31
N PHE A 45 8.00 -14.29 4.13
CA PHE A 45 9.30 -13.63 4.04
C PHE A 45 9.91 -13.58 5.43
N ASN A 46 10.29 -14.74 5.97
CA ASN A 46 11.11 -14.81 7.17
C ASN A 46 12.27 -15.74 6.86
N GLU A 47 13.47 -15.20 7.08
CA GLU A 47 14.76 -15.88 7.16
C GLU A 47 15.54 -15.99 5.85
N SER A 48 16.31 -14.93 5.56
CA SER A 48 17.56 -15.06 4.82
C SER A 48 18.64 -14.22 5.50
N VAL A 49 19.46 -14.88 6.32
CA VAL A 49 20.81 -14.39 6.66
C VAL A 49 21.55 -14.28 5.33
N PHE A 50 21.70 -13.06 4.83
CA PHE A 50 22.26 -12.82 3.51
C PHE A 50 23.79 -12.75 3.62
N GLY A 51 24.42 -13.91 3.78
CA GLY A 51 25.88 -14.06 3.76
C GLY A 51 26.62 -13.41 4.93
N ASN A 52 27.70 -14.06 5.37
CA ASN A 52 28.70 -13.44 6.25
C ASN A 52 29.83 -12.88 5.37
N PRO A 53 29.80 -11.61 4.92
CA PRO A 53 31.06 -10.89 4.73
C PRO A 53 31.77 -10.89 6.09
N GLN A 54 33.05 -11.24 6.15
CA GLN A 54 33.72 -11.74 7.37
C GLN A 54 33.73 -10.84 8.63
N ASN A 55 33.03 -9.69 8.64
CA ASN A 55 32.80 -8.83 9.81
C ASN A 55 31.41 -8.13 9.82
N ALA A 56 30.44 -8.52 9.01
CA ALA A 56 29.09 -7.94 9.06
C ALA A 56 28.01 -9.01 8.84
N LEU A 57 26.94 -8.92 9.60
CA LEU A 57 25.77 -9.77 9.46
C LEU A 57 24.70 -8.96 8.70
N ILE A 58 24.11 -9.59 7.69
CA ILE A 58 23.04 -8.99 6.88
C ILE A 58 21.74 -9.70 7.21
N GLU A 59 20.80 -8.93 7.78
CA GLU A 59 19.48 -9.39 8.22
C GLU A 59 18.39 -8.46 7.68
N CYS A 60 17.16 -8.98 7.62
CA CYS A 60 15.99 -8.16 7.32
C CYS A 60 15.76 -7.17 8.47
N TYR A 61 15.58 -5.89 8.14
CA TYR A 61 15.38 -4.83 9.12
C TYR A 61 13.98 -4.24 9.05
N GLY A 62 13.34 -4.10 10.22
CA GLY A 62 12.07 -3.39 10.37
C GLY A 62 10.83 -4.26 10.12
N CYS A 63 9.70 -3.59 9.87
CA CYS A 63 8.44 -4.25 9.54
C CYS A 63 8.47 -4.86 8.12
N PRO A 64 7.67 -5.92 7.84
CA PRO A 64 7.56 -6.46 6.49
C PRO A 64 7.06 -5.39 5.52
N LEU A 65 7.51 -5.47 4.27
CA LEU A 65 7.14 -4.50 3.25
C LEU A 65 5.62 -4.50 3.01
N PRO A 66 4.99 -3.32 2.84
CA PRO A 66 3.59 -3.25 2.43
C PRO A 66 3.36 -3.94 1.08
N VAL A 67 2.16 -4.52 0.89
CA VAL A 67 1.78 -5.20 -0.36
C VAL A 67 1.97 -4.29 -1.58
N LEU A 68 1.54 -3.02 -1.50
CA LEU A 68 1.72 -2.03 -2.57
C LEU A 68 3.19 -1.85 -2.97
N VAL A 69 4.10 -1.88 -2.00
CA VAL A 69 5.55 -1.75 -2.24
C VAL A 69 6.07 -3.01 -2.93
N THR A 70 5.68 -4.19 -2.45
CA THR A 70 6.10 -5.46 -3.07
C THR A 70 5.55 -5.61 -4.49
N GLU A 71 4.31 -5.19 -4.74
CA GLU A 71 3.70 -5.21 -6.06
C GLU A 71 4.42 -4.25 -7.01
N ALA A 72 4.69 -3.01 -6.57
CA ALA A 72 5.44 -2.04 -7.37
C ALA A 72 6.84 -2.56 -7.75
N ILE A 73 7.57 -3.14 -6.79
CA ILE A 73 8.90 -3.73 -7.05
C ILE A 73 8.79 -4.90 -8.04
N THR A 74 7.80 -5.78 -7.86
CA THR A 74 7.61 -6.95 -8.72
C THR A 74 7.23 -6.56 -10.16
N VAL A 75 6.44 -5.50 -10.34
CA VAL A 75 6.01 -5.01 -11.66
C VAL A 75 7.13 -4.25 -12.38
N ALA A 76 7.93 -3.49 -11.64
CA ALA A 76 8.94 -2.60 -12.19
C ALA A 76 10.16 -3.31 -12.79
N ASP A 77 10.32 -4.61 -12.54
CA ASP A 77 11.50 -5.47 -12.77
C ASP A 77 12.13 -5.38 -14.18
N ARG A 78 11.54 -4.67 -15.15
CA ARG A 78 12.07 -4.52 -16.53
C ARG A 78 11.86 -3.18 -17.24
N ILE A 79 11.11 -2.21 -16.69
CA ILE A 79 10.61 -1.07 -17.50
C ILE A 79 10.80 0.29 -16.82
N THR A 80 10.77 0.35 -15.49
CA THR A 80 10.74 1.61 -14.75
C THR A 80 11.86 1.67 -13.73
N ASP A 81 12.61 2.76 -13.73
CA ASP A 81 13.60 3.02 -12.69
C ASP A 81 12.89 3.14 -11.33
N ILE A 82 13.38 2.39 -10.35
CA ILE A 82 12.95 2.46 -8.96
C ILE A 82 14.05 3.10 -8.14
N SER A 83 13.66 3.99 -7.24
CA SER A 83 14.57 4.52 -6.23
C SER A 83 13.86 4.59 -4.88
N VAL A 84 14.63 4.44 -3.81
CA VAL A 84 14.12 4.42 -2.43
C VAL A 84 14.96 5.35 -1.57
N LYS A 85 14.32 6.09 -0.67
CA LYS A 85 14.97 6.91 0.35
C LYS A 85 14.43 6.56 1.72
N LEU A 86 15.33 6.37 2.67
CA LEU A 86 15.01 6.09 4.07
C LEU A 86 15.23 7.34 4.89
N GLU A 87 14.23 7.73 5.66
CA GLU A 87 14.30 8.90 6.51
C GLU A 87 14.55 8.47 7.97
N PRO A 88 15.42 9.19 8.73
CA PRO A 88 15.90 8.76 10.04
C PRO A 88 14.78 8.48 11.06
N PHE A 89 13.67 9.21 10.96
CA PHE A 89 12.49 9.13 11.83
C PHE A 89 11.59 7.91 11.56
N GLY A 90 12.02 6.98 10.71
CA GLY A 90 11.38 5.68 10.57
C GLY A 90 10.38 5.55 9.43
N TYR A 91 10.40 6.48 8.48
CA TYR A 91 9.62 6.43 7.24
C TYR A 91 10.52 6.19 6.03
N ALA A 92 9.95 5.53 5.04
CA ALA A 92 10.59 5.25 3.77
C ALA A 92 9.71 5.76 2.64
N SER A 93 10.35 6.24 1.58
CA SER A 93 9.72 6.62 0.32
C SER A 93 10.29 5.78 -0.82
N LEU A 94 9.42 5.22 -1.64
CA LEU A 94 9.76 4.55 -2.89
C LEU A 94 9.15 5.34 -4.04
N VAL A 95 9.97 5.60 -5.05
CA VAL A 95 9.57 6.23 -6.31
C VAL A 95 9.62 5.17 -7.40
N CYS A 96 8.50 5.00 -8.09
CA CYS A 96 8.35 4.09 -9.23
C CYS A 96 7.53 4.80 -10.32
N GLY A 97 8.20 5.22 -11.39
CA GLY A 97 7.58 6.08 -12.41
C GLY A 97 7.08 7.40 -11.82
N ARG A 98 5.76 7.59 -11.77
CA ARG A 98 5.10 8.78 -11.20
C ARG A 98 4.45 8.56 -9.83
N GLN A 99 4.60 7.36 -9.28
CA GLN A 99 4.05 7.00 -7.98
C GLN A 99 5.10 7.19 -6.89
N LEU A 100 4.67 7.80 -5.78
CA LEU A 100 5.42 7.91 -4.54
C LEU A 100 4.71 7.07 -3.47
N LEU A 101 5.32 5.95 -3.09
CA LEU A 101 4.84 5.09 -2.01
C LEU A 101 5.57 5.42 -0.71
N ILE A 102 4.84 5.70 0.36
CA ILE A 102 5.38 6.08 1.66
C ILE A 102 4.88 5.11 2.72
N TRP A 103 5.78 4.59 3.55
CA TRP A 103 5.43 3.70 4.66
C TRP A 103 6.35 3.89 5.86
N LYS A 104 5.88 3.44 7.02
CA LYS A 104 6.66 3.40 8.26
C LYS A 104 7.37 2.05 8.34
N TYR A 105 8.71 2.06 8.39
CA TYR A 105 9.54 0.83 8.45
C TYR A 105 10.06 0.53 9.85
N LYS A 106 10.15 1.55 10.73
CA LYS A 106 10.45 1.37 12.16
C LYS A 106 9.15 1.31 12.97
N GLN A 107 9.01 0.30 13.81
CA GLN A 107 7.87 0.19 14.71
C GLN A 107 8.13 0.97 16.00
N ASP A 108 7.16 1.75 16.46
CA ASP A 108 7.20 2.34 17.79
C ASP A 108 6.79 1.31 18.85
N VAL A 109 7.46 1.34 20.00
CA VAL A 109 7.23 0.42 21.11
C VAL A 109 5.80 0.59 21.62
N GLY A 110 4.93 -0.40 21.38
CA GLY A 110 3.54 -0.42 21.86
C GLY A 110 2.47 -0.19 20.79
N GLU A 111 2.83 0.15 19.55
CA GLU A 111 1.87 0.23 18.45
C GLU A 111 1.63 -1.16 17.83
N LYS A 112 0.36 -1.51 17.57
CA LYS A 112 0.03 -2.72 16.80
C LYS A 112 0.65 -2.59 15.41
N SER A 113 1.37 -3.61 14.97
CA SER A 113 2.03 -3.68 13.66
C SER A 113 0.98 -3.74 12.55
N VAL A 114 0.43 -2.58 12.18
CA VAL A 114 -0.38 -2.44 10.98
C VAL A 114 0.50 -1.71 9.96
N VAL A 115 0.92 -2.46 8.96
CA VAL A 115 1.74 -1.93 7.86
C VAL A 115 0.84 -1.07 6.99
N HIS A 116 0.96 0.25 7.15
CA HIS A 116 0.27 1.23 6.33
C HIS A 116 1.20 1.77 5.25
N CYS A 117 0.69 1.83 4.02
CA CYS A 117 1.34 2.46 2.89
C CYS A 117 0.42 3.52 2.32
N LYS A 118 1.01 4.65 1.93
CA LYS A 118 0.34 5.78 1.29
C LYS A 118 0.93 5.97 -0.08
N GLU A 119 0.04 6.13 -1.05
CA GLU A 119 0.41 6.44 -2.43
C GLU A 119 0.08 7.91 -2.68
N LEU A 120 1.04 8.62 -3.28
CA LEU A 120 0.90 10.00 -3.73
C LEU A 120 1.36 10.09 -5.19
N THR A 121 0.77 11.01 -5.94
CA THR A 121 1.15 11.28 -7.33
C THR A 121 2.23 12.36 -7.41
N LEU A 122 3.41 12.02 -7.95
CA LEU A 122 4.50 12.97 -8.17
C LEU A 122 4.10 14.11 -9.14
N PRO A 123 4.75 15.28 -9.06
CA PRO A 123 4.52 16.37 -10.01
C PRO A 123 4.78 15.88 -11.45
N PRO A 124 4.11 16.46 -12.46
CA PRO A 124 4.35 16.07 -13.85
C PRO A 124 5.84 16.27 -14.22
N SER A 125 6.36 15.35 -15.03
CA SER A 125 7.69 15.44 -15.62
C SER A 125 7.75 14.53 -16.84
N ASP A 126 8.54 14.94 -17.83
CA ASP A 126 8.93 14.12 -18.96
C ASP A 126 10.21 13.32 -18.66
N LEU A 127 10.94 13.71 -17.61
CA LEU A 127 12.11 13.02 -17.07
C LEU A 127 11.76 12.06 -15.92
N ALA A 128 12.62 11.05 -15.71
CA ALA A 128 12.42 10.06 -14.67
C ALA A 128 12.62 10.63 -13.26
N HIS A 129 11.65 10.43 -12.38
CA HIS A 129 11.77 10.83 -10.98
C HIS A 129 12.76 9.97 -10.21
N LYS A 130 13.37 10.56 -9.18
CA LYS A 130 14.23 9.88 -8.22
C LYS A 130 13.82 10.19 -6.80
N ALA A 131 13.99 9.24 -5.89
CA ALA A 131 13.75 9.41 -4.46
C ALA A 131 14.68 10.47 -3.83
N GLU A 132 15.82 10.78 -4.46
CA GLU A 132 16.70 11.89 -4.07
C GLU A 132 16.02 13.27 -4.16
N LEU A 133 15.00 13.41 -5.02
CA LEU A 133 14.20 14.63 -5.18
C LEU A 133 12.92 14.63 -4.33
N VAL A 134 12.81 13.67 -3.41
CA VAL A 134 11.72 13.58 -2.43
C VAL A 134 12.30 13.77 -1.03
N HIS A 135 11.60 14.51 -0.19
CA HIS A 135 11.95 14.65 1.21
C HIS A 135 10.70 14.55 2.08
N LEU A 136 10.76 13.72 3.12
CA LEU A 136 9.73 13.63 4.13
C LEU A 136 10.23 14.28 5.41
N PHE A 137 9.35 14.98 6.11
CA PHE A 137 9.68 15.62 7.38
C PHE A 137 8.45 15.67 8.29
N LEU A 138 8.69 15.81 9.59
CA LEU A 138 7.64 16.01 10.59
C LEU A 138 7.54 17.49 10.93
N THR A 139 6.31 17.99 11.00
CA THR A 139 6.02 19.32 11.54
C THR A 139 5.63 19.19 13.01
N GLU A 140 5.96 20.18 13.84
CA GLU A 140 5.68 20.14 15.30
C GLU A 140 4.20 19.89 15.62
N ASP A 141 3.30 20.34 14.75
CA ASP A 141 1.85 20.26 14.93
C ASP A 141 1.23 18.91 14.51
N SER A 142 2.01 18.01 13.89
CA SER A 142 1.49 16.78 13.27
C SER A 142 2.33 15.55 13.60
N LYS A 143 1.66 14.46 13.99
CA LYS A 143 2.28 13.14 14.15
C LYS A 143 2.54 12.42 12.81
N LEU A 144 1.93 12.92 11.74
CA LEU A 144 2.06 12.38 10.39
C LEU A 144 3.04 13.23 9.60
N PRO A 145 3.87 12.63 8.75
CA PRO A 145 4.83 13.39 7.98
C PRO A 145 4.15 14.23 6.89
N SER A 146 4.79 15.34 6.59
CA SER A 146 4.63 16.09 5.34
C SER A 146 5.60 15.54 4.30
N ALA A 147 5.31 15.81 3.03
CA ALA A 147 6.17 15.42 1.92
C ALA A 147 6.43 16.60 0.98
N LEU A 148 7.64 16.69 0.46
CA LEU A 148 8.02 17.59 -0.61
C LEU A 148 8.64 16.77 -1.74
N ALA A 149 8.15 16.94 -2.95
CA ALA A 149 8.72 16.30 -4.14
C ALA A 149 9.01 17.36 -5.21
N VAL A 150 10.11 17.15 -5.92
CA VAL A 150 10.54 17.99 -7.04
C VAL A 150 10.71 17.10 -8.26
N SER A 151 10.18 17.52 -9.41
CA SER A 151 10.52 16.87 -10.68
C SER A 151 11.95 17.24 -11.10
N PRO A 152 12.64 16.43 -11.90
CA PRO A 152 13.94 16.81 -12.45
C PRO A 152 13.92 18.16 -13.18
N GLU A 153 12.77 18.58 -13.71
CA GLU A 153 12.59 19.86 -14.43
C GLU A 153 12.26 21.06 -13.53
N GLY A 154 12.00 20.85 -12.22
CA GLY A 154 11.73 21.93 -11.28
C GLY A 154 10.25 22.17 -10.94
N HIS A 155 9.35 21.23 -11.26
CA HIS A 155 7.99 21.25 -10.72
C HIS A 155 8.01 20.77 -9.28
N VAL A 156 7.57 21.61 -8.35
CA VAL A 156 7.57 21.34 -6.92
C VAL A 156 6.14 21.03 -6.48
N ARG A 157 5.96 19.96 -5.71
CA ARG A 157 4.71 19.62 -5.05
C ARG A 157 4.94 19.36 -3.57
N TYR A 158 4.15 20.04 -2.73
CA TYR A 158 4.18 19.92 -1.29
C TYR A 158 2.86 19.34 -0.77
N TRP A 159 2.94 18.34 0.10
CA TRP A 159 1.82 17.81 0.87
C TRP A 159 2.02 18.12 2.34
N PRO A 160 1.16 18.96 2.95
CA PRO A 160 1.19 19.20 4.39
C PRO A 160 0.98 17.92 5.21
N ASN A 161 0.23 16.96 4.68
CA ASN A 161 0.01 15.67 5.31
C ASN A 161 -0.15 14.57 4.26
N ILE A 162 0.69 13.53 4.33
CA ILE A 162 0.69 12.43 3.36
C ILE A 162 -0.61 11.61 3.33
N ASN A 163 -1.50 11.75 4.33
CA ASN A 163 -2.81 11.09 4.33
C ASN A 163 -3.84 11.78 3.44
N HIS A 164 -3.58 13.01 3.00
CA HIS A 164 -4.50 13.81 2.23
C HIS A 164 -3.87 14.17 0.88
N GLU A 165 -3.87 13.22 -0.06
CA GLU A 165 -3.31 13.43 -1.41
C GLU A 165 -3.88 14.70 -2.08
N GLY A 166 -5.19 14.93 -1.96
CA GLY A 166 -5.86 16.10 -2.55
C GLY A 166 -5.54 17.45 -1.89
N SER A 167 -4.77 17.45 -0.81
CA SER A 167 -4.28 18.67 -0.15
C SER A 167 -2.81 18.86 -0.50
N SER A 168 -2.52 19.28 -1.74
CA SER A 168 -1.17 19.64 -2.17
C SER A 168 -1.08 21.11 -2.59
N VAL A 169 0.13 21.66 -2.50
CA VAL A 169 0.49 22.98 -3.02
C VAL A 169 1.57 22.77 -4.07
N ASP A 170 1.33 23.28 -5.27
CA ASP A 170 2.25 23.15 -6.39
C ASP A 170 2.95 24.49 -6.66
N ALA A 171 4.23 24.43 -7.00
CA ALA A 171 5.05 25.56 -7.44
C ALA A 171 5.93 25.11 -8.60
N THR A 172 6.56 26.04 -9.30
CA THR A 172 7.48 25.72 -10.41
C THR A 172 8.66 26.67 -10.37
N THR A 173 9.84 26.11 -10.60
CA THR A 173 11.11 26.86 -10.70
C THR A 173 11.62 26.80 -12.13
N ASP A 174 12.19 27.90 -12.62
CA ASP A 174 12.88 27.92 -13.91
C ASP A 174 14.33 27.46 -13.72
N LEU A 175 14.66 26.30 -14.29
CA LEU A 175 16.00 25.72 -14.24
C LEU A 175 16.85 26.06 -15.49
N GLN A 176 16.34 26.86 -16.44
CA GLN A 176 17.07 27.26 -17.65
C GLN A 176 17.68 26.07 -18.43
N GLY A 177 16.98 24.94 -18.46
CA GLY A 177 17.43 23.71 -19.11
C GLY A 177 18.42 22.86 -18.30
N GLN A 178 18.61 23.16 -17.00
CA GLN A 178 19.27 22.27 -16.05
C GLN A 178 18.28 21.33 -15.36
N GLU A 179 18.80 20.32 -14.68
CA GLU A 179 18.02 19.31 -13.97
C GLU A 179 18.31 19.35 -12.46
N CYS A 180 17.27 19.16 -11.64
CA CYS A 180 17.44 18.95 -10.21
C CYS A 180 18.09 17.60 -9.95
N TYR A 181 19.21 17.61 -9.21
CA TYR A 181 19.91 16.37 -8.83
C TYR A 181 19.49 15.84 -7.46
N SER A 182 19.35 16.71 -6.44
CA SER A 182 19.07 16.29 -5.07
C SER A 182 18.27 17.35 -4.29
N LEU A 183 17.37 16.88 -3.42
CA LEU A 183 16.63 17.69 -2.45
C LEU A 183 17.06 17.31 -1.03
N THR A 184 17.58 18.28 -0.29
CA THR A 184 18.12 18.11 1.07
C THR A 184 17.60 19.21 2.00
N SER A 185 17.28 18.85 3.24
CA SER A 185 17.04 19.82 4.31
C SER A 185 18.36 20.33 4.86
N VAL A 186 18.49 21.65 5.02
CA VAL A 186 19.68 22.34 5.55
C VAL A 186 19.49 22.72 7.01
#